data_AF-A0A2M7XQX5-F1
#
_entry.id   AF-A0A2M7XQX5-F1
#
_cell.length_a   1.000
_cell.length_b   1.000
_cell.length_c   1.000
_cell.angle_alpha   90.00
_cell.angle_beta   90.00
_cell.angle_gamma   90.00
#
_symmetry.space_group_name_H-M   'P 1'
#
loop_
_entity.id
_entity.type
_entity.pdbx_description
1 polymer ?
#
loop_
_entity_poly.entity_id
_entity_poly.type
_entity_poly.pdbx_seq_one_letter_code
_entity_poly.pdbx_strand_id
1 'polypeptide(L)' 'FGEMIARASEGVELFPGDVIGSGTVGTGCILELQPENAGGWLEVGDTIELEIQGIGTLTNSIVAYDSTENLNHR' A
#
# COMPACT_ATOMS: atom_id res chain seq x y z
N PHE A 1 -17.06 -5.83 4.70
CA PHE A 1 -16.92 -5.34 3.31
C PHE A 1 -18.16 -4.62 2.79
N GLY A 2 -19.38 -5.17 2.90
CA GLY A 2 -20.59 -4.49 2.40
C GLY A 2 -20.77 -3.05 2.92
N GLU A 3 -20.48 -2.80 4.20
CA GLU A 3 -20.53 -1.46 4.79
C GLU A 3 -19.54 -0.47 4.15
N MET A 4 -18.34 -0.92 3.77
CA MET A 4 -17.37 -0.06 3.08
C MET A 4 -17.86 0.35 1.70
N ILE A 5 -18.46 -0.59 0.96
CA ILE A 5 -19.03 -0.33 -0.37
C ILE A 5 -20.18 0.68 -0.24
N ALA A 6 -21.09 0.44 0.71
CA ALA A 6 -22.20 1.36 0.99
C ALA A 6 -21.68 2.76 1.30
N ARG A 7 -20.71 2.88 2.22
CA ARG A 7 -20.11 4.16 2.60
C ARG A 7 -19.44 4.88 1.42
N ALA A 8 -18.69 4.16 0.58
CA ALA A 8 -18.05 4.74 -0.60
C ALA A 8 -19.10 5.25 -1.60
N SER A 9 -20.18 4.49 -1.82
CA SER A 9 -21.25 4.84 -2.76
C SER A 9 -22.09 6.05 -2.37
N GLU A 10 -22.01 6.52 -1.12
CA GLU A 10 -22.65 7.77 -0.68
C GLU A 10 -21.96 9.01 -1.26
N GLY A 11 -20.65 8.92 -1.55
CA GLY A 11 -19.83 10.06 -1.96
C GLY A 11 -19.48 10.08 -3.45
N VAL A 12 -19.49 8.92 -4.11
CA VAL A 12 -19.11 8.75 -5.53
C VAL A 12 -19.92 7.62 -6.17
N GLU A 13 -20.07 7.67 -7.50
CA GLU A 13 -20.57 6.54 -8.29
C GLU A 13 -19.46 5.48 -8.43
N LEU A 14 -19.79 4.21 -8.19
CA LEU A 14 -18.85 3.09 -8.29
C LEU A 14 -19.05 2.31 -9.58
N PHE A 15 -17.96 1.88 -10.21
CA PHE A 15 -17.95 1.17 -11.49
C PHE A 15 -17.27 -0.21 -11.38
N PRO A 16 -17.62 -1.17 -12.26
CA PRO A 16 -16.90 -2.43 -12.36
C PRO A 16 -15.41 -2.19 -12.66
N GLY A 17 -14.55 -2.77 -11.84
CA GLY A 17 -13.10 -2.58 -11.90
C GLY A 17 -12.54 -1.62 -10.85
N ASP A 18 -13.40 -0.91 -10.13
CA ASP A 18 -12.96 -0.08 -9.00
C ASP A 18 -12.31 -0.93 -7.90
N VAL A 19 -11.21 -0.41 -7.36
CA VAL A 19 -10.43 -1.05 -6.30
C VAL A 19 -10.71 -0.36 -4.97
N ILE A 20 -11.16 -1.12 -3.97
CA ILE A 20 -11.45 -0.61 -2.64
C ILE A 20 -10.44 -1.17 -1.66
N GLY A 21 -9.66 -0.28 -1.03
CA GLY A 21 -8.75 -0.64 0.05
C GLY A 21 -9.46 -0.67 1.41
N SER A 22 -9.21 -1.71 2.21
CA SER A 22 -9.71 -1.82 3.59
C SER A 22 -9.06 -0.86 4.58
N GLY A 23 -7.95 -0.22 4.17
CA GLY A 23 -7.00 0.40 5.10
C GLY A 23 -6.05 -0.63 5.68
N THR A 24 -5.11 -0.15 6.50
CA THR A 24 -4.16 -1.00 7.23
C THR A 24 -4.90 -1.82 8.29
N VAL A 25 -4.45 -3.05 8.51
CA VAL A 25 -4.94 -3.92 9.60
C VAL A 25 -4.01 -3.71 10.79
N GLY A 26 -4.54 -3.58 12.01
CA GLY A 26 -3.84 -3.04 13.19
C GLY A 26 -2.35 -3.40 13.33
N THR A 27 -1.53 -2.41 13.67
CA THR A 27 -0.05 -2.46 13.61
C THR A 27 0.49 -2.67 12.18
N GLY A 28 -0.33 -2.40 11.17
CA GLY A 28 -0.06 -2.72 9.76
C GLY A 28 0.78 -1.68 9.03
N CYS A 29 1.34 -0.71 9.74
CA CYS A 29 2.35 0.19 9.20
C CYS A 29 3.42 0.54 10.24
N ILE A 30 4.60 0.94 9.75
CA ILE A 30 5.73 1.36 10.59
C ILE A 30 5.32 2.50 11.54
N LEU A 31 4.42 3.39 11.11
CA LEU A 31 3.94 4.50 11.96
C LEU A 31 3.19 4.00 13.20
N GLU A 32 2.35 2.97 13.05
CA GLU A 32 1.66 2.34 14.18
C GLU A 32 2.62 1.54 15.08
N LEU A 33 3.62 0.89 14.48
CA LEU A 33 4.64 0.10 15.19
C LEU A 33 5.68 0.95 15.91
N GLN A 34 5.92 2.18 15.42
CA GLN A 34 7.11 2.99 15.67
C GLN A 34 8.38 2.41 15.01
N PRO A 35 9.25 3.24 14.40
CA PRO A 35 10.43 2.76 13.67
C PRO A 35 11.35 1.87 14.50
N GLU A 36 11.48 2.16 15.79
CA GLU A 36 12.34 1.42 16.72
C GLU A 36 11.89 -0.05 16.87
N ASN A 37 10.61 -0.34 16.64
CA ASN A 37 10.04 -1.68 16.70
C ASN A 37 9.89 -2.34 15.32
N ALA A 38 10.14 -1.60 14.24
CA ALA A 38 10.02 -2.08 12.85
C ALA A 38 11.37 -2.21 12.12
N GLY A 39 12.49 -1.94 12.81
CA GLY A 39 13.82 -1.95 12.20
C GLY A 39 14.20 -0.65 11.48
N GLY A 40 13.45 0.44 11.68
CA GLY A 40 13.65 1.74 11.04
C GLY A 40 12.50 2.13 10.11
N TRP A 41 12.72 3.20 9.36
CA TRP A 41 11.91 3.54 8.19
C TRP A 41 12.40 2.76 6.98
N LEU A 42 11.61 2.74 5.91
CA LEU A 42 12.02 2.13 4.65
C LEU A 42 13.24 2.84 4.06
N GLU A 43 14.23 2.05 3.67
CA GLU A 43 15.47 2.50 3.03
C GLU A 43 15.61 1.91 1.62
N VAL A 44 16.42 2.56 0.78
CA VAL A 44 16.74 2.02 -0.56
C VAL A 44 17.49 0.70 -0.40
N GLY A 45 17.03 -0.32 -1.13
CA GLY A 45 17.55 -1.68 -1.04
C GLY A 45 16.68 -2.61 -0.18
N ASP A 46 15.74 -2.06 0.59
CA ASP A 46 14.80 -2.89 1.35
C ASP A 46 13.91 -3.72 0.42
N THR A 47 13.55 -4.92 0.87
CA THR A 47 12.52 -5.75 0.27
C THR A 47 11.46 -6.07 1.31
N ILE A 48 10.20 -5.74 0.99
CA ILE A 48 9.05 -5.83 1.88
C ILE A 48 8.10 -6.89 1.33
N GLU A 49 7.61 -7.76 2.21
CA GLU A 49 6.64 -8.79 1.87
C GLU A 49 5.36 -8.63 2.69
N LEU A 50 4.23 -8.71 1.99
CA LEU A 50 2.90 -8.74 2.59
C LEU A 50 2.22 -10.03 2.18
N GLU A 51 1.94 -10.91 3.15
CA GLU A 51 1.28 -12.19 2.91
C GLU A 51 -0.15 -12.18 3.45
N ILE A 52 -1.08 -12.67 2.63
CA ILE A 52 -2.43 -13.00 3.07
C ILE A 52 -2.71 -14.47 2.73
N GLN A 53 -3.05 -15.25 3.75
CA GLN A 53 -3.39 -16.66 3.60
C GLN A 53 -4.50 -16.85 2.55
N GLY A 54 -4.25 -17.71 1.56
CA GLY A 54 -5.20 -18.03 0.51
C GLY A 54 -5.26 -17.02 -0.65
N ILE A 55 -4.53 -15.90 -0.56
CA ILE A 55 -4.36 -14.93 -1.66
C ILE A 55 -2.93 -15.00 -2.19
N GLY A 56 -1.94 -15.03 -1.30
CA GLY A 56 -0.51 -15.12 -1.63
C GLY A 56 0.31 -14.00 -1.01
N THR A 57 1.52 -13.81 -1.54
CA THR A 57 2.51 -12.84 -1.07
C THR A 57 2.76 -11.77 -2.12
N LEU A 58 2.71 -10.51 -1.70
CA LEU A 58 3.17 -9.37 -2.45
C LEU A 58 4.56 -8.97 -1.97
N THR A 59 5.57 -9.06 -2.84
CA THR A 59 6.95 -8.66 -2.56
C THR A 59 7.28 -7.39 -3.34
N ASN A 60 7.82 -6.37 -2.67
CA ASN A 60 8.21 -5.11 -3.29
C ASN A 60 9.61 -4.69 -2.84
N SER A 61 10.41 -4.14 -3.75
CA SER A 61 11.76 -3.63 -3.45
C SER A 61 11.80 -2.12 -3.54
N ILE A 62 12.39 -1.48 -2.52
CA ILE A 62 12.53 -0.02 -2.47
C ILE A 62 13.76 0.38 -3.29
N VAL A 63 13.50 1.12 -4.37
CA VAL A 63 14.54 1.65 -5.25
C VAL A 63 14.65 3.16 -5.09
N ALA A 64 15.82 3.70 -5.36
CA ALA A 64 16.01 5.14 -5.41
C ALA A 64 15.13 5.76 -6.51
N TYR A 65 14.60 6.95 -6.26
CA TYR A 65 13.90 7.71 -7.29
C TYR A 65 14.87 8.07 -8.43
N ASP A 66 14.55 7.61 -9.64
CA ASP A 66 15.28 8.02 -10.83
C ASP A 66 14.71 9.32 -11.41
N SER A 67 15.42 10.42 -11.14
CA SER A 67 15.06 11.74 -11.68
C SER A 67 15.25 11.89 -13.19
N THR A 68 15.91 10.94 -13.87
CA THR A 68 16.25 11.04 -15.29
C THR A 68 15.13 10.59 -16.24
N GLU A 69 14.19 9.75 -15.79
CA GLU A 69 13.05 9.29 -16.63
C GLU A 69 11.98 10.37 -16.86
N ASN A 70 11.83 11.32 -15.93
CA ASN A 70 10.80 12.38 -16.01
C ASN A 70 11.05 13.46 -17.08
N LEU A 71 12.22 13.47 -17.74
CA LEU A 71 12.52 14.38 -18.84
C LEU A 71 11.95 13.92 -20.19
N ASN A 72 11.50 12.67 -20.31
CA ASN A 72 11.04 12.09 -21.58
C ASN A 72 9.51 12.09 -21.78
N HIS A 73 8.72 12.60 -20.83
CA HIS A 73 7.25 12.62 -20.87
C HIS A 73 6.64 14.04 -20.68
N ARG A 74 7.38 15.10 -21.04
CA ARG A 74 6.84 16.47 -21.17
C ARG A 74 6.80 16.91 -22.62
#